data_AF-A0A2V9WIP6-F1
#
_entry.id   AF-A0A2V9WIP6-F1
#
_cell.length_a   1.000
_cell.length_b   1.000
_cell.length_c   1.000
_cell.angle_alpha   90.00
_cell.angle_beta   90.00
_cell.angle_gamma   90.00
#
_symmetry.space_group_name_H-M   'P 1'
#
loop_
_entity.id
_entity.type
_entity.pdbx_description
1 polymer ?
#
loop_
_entity_poly.entity_id
_entity_poly.type
_entity_poly.pdbx_seq_one_letter_code
_entity_poly.pdbx_strand_id
1 'polypeptide(L)'
;YGDLAVVARQDPGDQQVGPPGLVESLILTSGRPTIVLPPRCTATPIRRILVGWNAGREATRAVADALPLLARADAVEILVVDRNGHFAGHGEEPGADVARHLARHGVRVEVRRLSSGGKDVGRLLLSRAAGFSADLIVMGAYGHSHLSEWIFGGVTRTVLREAEFPILISR
;
A
#
# COMPACT_ATOMS: atom_id res chain seq x y z
N TYR A 1 8.89 -7.70 21.20
CA TYR A 1 9.26 -6.61 20.26
C TYR A 1 9.46 -7.22 18.89
N GLY A 2 8.87 -6.63 17.85
CA GLY A 2 9.01 -7.10 16.47
C GLY A 2 8.92 -5.91 15.51
N ASP A 3 9.58 -6.03 14.36
CA ASP A 3 9.71 -4.93 13.39
C ASP A 3 8.58 -4.91 12.34
N LEU A 4 7.77 -5.96 12.30
CA LEU A 4 6.73 -6.19 11.33
C LEU A 4 5.62 -7.06 11.95
N ALA A 5 4.36 -6.68 11.75
CA ALA A 5 3.21 -7.53 12.02
C ALA A 5 2.80 -8.25 10.73
N VAL A 6 2.43 -9.52 10.82
CA VAL A 6 1.89 -10.29 9.68
C VAL A 6 0.56 -10.89 10.11
N VAL A 7 -0.49 -10.65 9.33
CA VAL A 7 -1.84 -11.14 9.59
C VAL A 7 -2.47 -11.65 8.30
N ALA A 8 -3.17 -12.78 8.38
CA ALA A 8 -3.98 -13.25 7.27
C ALA A 8 -5.38 -12.63 7.36
N ARG A 9 -5.89 -12.16 6.23
CA ARG A 9 -7.29 -11.77 6.11
C ARG A 9 -8.17 -13.01 6.17
N GLN A 10 -9.31 -12.89 6.84
CA GLN A 10 -10.24 -14.01 7.01
C GLN A 10 -10.93 -14.34 5.69
N ASP A 11 -11.08 -15.64 5.40
CA ASP A 11 -11.98 -16.12 4.34
C ASP A 11 -13.42 -16.07 4.90
N PRO A 12 -14.39 -15.43 4.22
CA PRO A 12 -15.79 -15.44 4.64
C PRO A 12 -16.39 -16.86 4.80
N GLY A 13 -15.75 -17.87 4.19
CA GLY A 13 -16.16 -19.28 4.32
C GLY A 13 -15.56 -20.03 5.52
N ASP A 14 -14.71 -19.42 6.33
CA ASP A 14 -14.04 -20.09 7.45
C ASP A 14 -14.92 -20.07 8.73
N GLN A 15 -14.97 -21.20 9.44
CA GLN A 15 -15.79 -21.35 10.66
C GLN A 15 -15.11 -20.76 11.91
N GLN A 16 -13.80 -20.52 11.85
CA GLN A 16 -13.08 -19.82 12.91
C GLN A 16 -13.12 -18.31 12.70
N VAL A 17 -14.11 -17.68 13.33
CA VAL A 17 -14.26 -16.22 13.35
C VAL A 17 -13.28 -15.62 14.37
N GLY A 18 -12.09 -15.22 13.91
CA GLY A 18 -11.26 -14.22 14.58
C GLY A 18 -12.04 -12.91 14.81
N PRO A 19 -11.62 -12.07 15.77
CA PRO A 19 -12.38 -10.89 16.16
C PRO A 19 -12.59 -9.95 14.96
N PRO A 20 -13.82 -9.46 14.74
CA PRO A 20 -14.10 -8.49 13.69
C PRO A 20 -13.17 -7.29 13.80
N GLY A 21 -12.60 -6.85 12.67
CA GLY A 21 -11.73 -5.68 12.65
C GLY A 21 -10.31 -5.92 13.18
N LEU A 22 -9.85 -7.17 13.31
CA LEU A 22 -8.50 -7.47 13.80
C LEU A 22 -7.40 -6.84 12.93
N VAL A 23 -7.51 -6.95 11.60
CA VAL A 23 -6.52 -6.40 10.66
C VAL A 23 -6.43 -4.90 10.81
N GLU A 24 -7.58 -4.24 10.85
CA GLU A 24 -7.73 -2.82 11.05
C GLU A 24 -7.14 -2.39 12.40
N SER A 25 -7.48 -3.10 13.48
CA SER A 25 -6.96 -2.84 14.82
C SER A 25 -5.43 -2.97 14.87
N LEU A 26 -4.86 -3.96 14.18
CA LEU A 26 -3.41 -4.15 14.10
C LEU A 26 -2.74 -2.99 13.36
N ILE A 27 -3.28 -2.56 12.22
CA ILE A 27 -2.73 -1.42 11.48
C ILE A 27 -2.81 -0.13 12.33
N LEU A 28 -3.86 0.03 13.14
CA LEU A 28 -4.07 1.21 13.96
C LEU A 28 -3.24 1.23 15.24
N THR A 29 -2.99 0.08 15.86
CA THR A 29 -2.44 0.02 17.23
C THR A 29 -1.06 -0.63 17.34
N SER A 30 -0.58 -1.36 16.33
CA SER A 30 0.69 -2.11 16.43
C SER A 30 1.94 -1.22 16.52
N GLY A 31 1.88 0.01 16.00
CA GLY A 31 3.04 0.89 15.88
C GLY A 31 4.13 0.35 14.96
N ARG A 32 3.81 -0.64 14.11
CA ARG A 32 4.72 -1.31 13.17
C ARG A 32 4.04 -1.43 11.80
N PRO A 33 4.80 -1.53 10.71
CA PRO A 33 4.22 -1.93 9.43
C PRO A 33 3.50 -3.27 9.58
N THR A 34 2.37 -3.42 8.89
CA THR A 34 1.58 -4.66 8.89
C THR A 34 1.50 -5.22 7.48
N ILE A 35 1.92 -6.47 7.29
CA ILE A 35 1.61 -7.24 6.09
C ILE A 35 0.29 -7.98 6.29
N VAL A 36 -0.67 -7.69 5.42
CA VAL A 36 -1.95 -8.38 5.31
C VAL A 36 -1.86 -9.37 4.16
N LEU A 37 -2.00 -10.65 4.46
CA LEU A 37 -2.03 -11.73 3.47
C LEU A 37 -3.48 -11.97 3.02
N PRO A 38 -3.74 -12.24 1.73
CA PRO A 38 -5.04 -12.69 1.29
C PRO A 38 -5.37 -14.06 1.91
N PRO A 39 -6.65 -14.46 2.02
CA PRO A 39 -7.04 -15.67 2.73
C PRO A 39 -6.41 -16.95 2.17
N ARG A 40 -6.10 -16.95 0.87
CA ARG A 40 -5.45 -18.06 0.17
C ARG A 40 -4.14 -17.56 -0.44
N CYS A 41 -3.13 -17.39 0.41
CA CYS A 41 -1.80 -16.98 -0.02
C CYS A 41 -0.83 -18.16 0.02
N THR A 42 -0.06 -18.35 -1.05
CA THR A 42 1.15 -19.19 -1.01
C THR A 42 2.35 -18.27 -0.83
N ALA A 43 3.31 -18.65 0.01
CA ALA A 43 4.52 -17.86 0.20
C ALA A 43 5.36 -17.88 -1.09
N THR A 44 5.41 -16.74 -1.79
CA THR A 44 6.25 -16.54 -2.97
C THR A 44 7.33 -15.48 -2.69
N PRO A 45 8.48 -15.53 -3.37
CA PRO A 45 9.47 -14.46 -3.28
C PRO A 45 8.87 -13.13 -3.74
N ILE A 46 9.06 -12.07 -2.95
CA ILE A 46 8.65 -10.71 -3.33
C ILE A 46 9.71 -10.14 -4.28
N ARG A 47 9.40 -10.07 -5.58
CA ARG A 47 10.29 -9.57 -6.64
C ARG A 47 9.75 -8.30 -7.30
N ARG A 48 8.43 -8.13 -7.35
CA ARG A 48 7.77 -7.00 -8.01
C ARG A 48 6.85 -6.30 -7.01
N ILE A 49 7.15 -5.05 -6.71
CA ILE A 49 6.43 -4.30 -5.68
C ILE A 49 5.72 -3.09 -6.32
N LEU A 50 4.41 -2.98 -6.07
CA LEU A 50 3.64 -1.80 -6.45
C LEU A 50 3.49 -0.90 -5.22
N VAL A 51 3.88 0.37 -5.33
CA VAL A 51 3.77 1.37 -4.27
C VAL A 51 2.62 2.32 -4.60
N GLY A 52 1.57 2.34 -3.80
CA GLY A 52 0.51 3.36 -3.88
C GLY A 52 0.98 4.68 -3.25
N TRP A 53 1.03 5.75 -4.05
CA TRP A 53 1.64 7.01 -3.62
C TRP A 53 0.70 8.22 -3.77
N ASN A 54 0.36 8.83 -2.63
CA ASN A 54 -0.38 10.10 -2.55
C ASN A 54 0.47 11.26 -1.97
N ALA A 55 1.75 10.99 -1.64
CA ALA A 55 2.65 11.90 -0.93
C ALA A 55 2.16 12.38 0.44
N GLY A 56 1.30 11.58 1.09
CA GLY A 56 0.94 11.75 2.49
C GLY A 56 2.01 11.21 3.43
N ARG A 57 1.85 11.50 4.73
CA ARG A 57 2.72 11.02 5.80
C ARG A 57 2.77 9.50 5.84
N GLU A 58 1.61 8.87 5.71
CA GLU A 58 1.42 7.42 5.84
C GLU A 58 2.03 6.70 4.64
N ALA A 59 1.91 7.26 3.42
CA ALA A 59 2.57 6.72 2.24
C ALA A 59 4.10 6.84 2.34
N THR A 60 4.59 7.98 2.86
CA THR A 60 6.03 8.18 3.13
C THR A 60 6.54 7.17 4.16
N ARG A 61 5.78 6.94 5.23
CA ARG A 61 6.09 5.94 6.25
C ARG A 61 6.12 4.53 5.66
N ALA A 62 5.12 4.16 4.85
CA ALA A 62 5.06 2.85 4.21
C ALA A 62 6.26 2.59 3.29
N VAL A 63 6.70 3.60 2.53
CA VAL A 63 7.91 3.50 1.70
C VAL A 63 9.16 3.30 2.56
N ALA A 64 9.30 4.06 3.66
CA ALA A 64 10.43 3.92 4.56
C ALA A 64 10.48 2.53 5.23
N ASP A 65 9.34 2.06 5.75
CA ASP A 65 9.24 0.75 6.38
C ASP A 65 9.47 -0.40 5.39
N ALA A 66 9.05 -0.23 4.12
CA ALA A 66 9.25 -1.22 3.07
C ALA A 66 10.64 -1.16 2.40
N LEU A 67 11.50 -0.21 2.74
CA LEU A 67 12.78 0.01 2.06
C LEU A 67 13.66 -1.26 1.93
N PRO A 68 13.77 -2.13 2.96
CA PRO A 68 14.53 -3.37 2.83
C PRO A 68 13.97 -4.34 1.78
N LEU A 69 12.64 -4.36 1.59
CA LEU A 69 11.99 -5.16 0.56
C LEU A 69 12.14 -4.51 -0.82
N LEU A 70 11.95 -3.19 -0.90
CA LEU A 70 12.11 -2.42 -2.13
C LEU A 70 13.53 -2.54 -2.71
N ALA A 71 14.56 -2.48 -1.86
CA ALA A 71 15.96 -2.62 -2.28
C ALA A 71 16.33 -4.01 -2.83
N ARG A 72 15.54 -5.04 -2.49
CA ARG A 72 15.76 -6.43 -2.94
C ARG A 72 14.84 -6.83 -4.09
N ALA A 73 13.88 -5.98 -4.45
CA ALA A 73 12.95 -6.23 -5.53
C ALA A 73 13.65 -6.11 -6.90
N ASP A 74 13.23 -6.95 -7.84
CA ASP A 74 13.71 -6.89 -9.22
C ASP A 74 13.12 -5.68 -9.95
N ALA A 75 11.88 -5.29 -9.60
CA ALA A 75 11.21 -4.10 -10.12
C ALA A 75 10.25 -3.49 -9.09
N VAL A 76 10.24 -2.15 -9.01
CA VAL A 76 9.30 -1.36 -8.22
C VAL A 76 8.57 -0.38 -9.13
N GLU A 77 7.25 -0.28 -8.98
CA GLU A 77 6.47 0.77 -9.63
C GLU A 77 5.77 1.65 -8.59
N ILE A 78 5.95 2.96 -8.68
CA ILE A 78 5.21 3.94 -7.91
C ILE A 78 3.98 4.33 -8.71
N LEU A 79 2.80 3.98 -8.20
CA LEU A 79 1.53 4.38 -8.77
C LEU A 79 1.00 5.66 -8.10
N VAL A 80 0.80 6.67 -8.93
CA VAL A 80 0.15 7.93 -8.56
C VAL A 80 -1.19 8.03 -9.27
N VAL A 81 -2.27 8.27 -8.52
CA VAL A 81 -3.63 8.42 -9.06
C VAL A 81 -4.18 9.81 -8.74
N ASP A 82 -4.80 10.46 -9.74
CA ASP A 82 -5.54 11.73 -9.61
C ASP A 82 -4.81 12.90 -8.93
N ARG A 83 -3.49 13.00 -9.10
CA ARG A 83 -2.76 14.19 -8.65
C ARG A 83 -2.76 15.25 -9.75
N ASN A 84 -3.84 16.04 -9.80
CA ASN A 84 -3.92 17.25 -10.62
C ASN A 84 -3.57 18.49 -9.76
N GLY A 85 -2.45 19.15 -10.07
CA GLY A 85 -2.19 20.55 -9.69
C GLY A 85 -1.72 20.87 -8.25
N HIS A 86 -0.67 21.68 -8.18
CA HIS A 86 -0.21 22.60 -7.12
C HIS A 86 -0.58 22.35 -5.64
N PHE A 87 -0.36 21.14 -5.11
CA PHE A 87 -0.21 20.99 -3.65
C PHE A 87 1.27 21.14 -3.28
N ALA A 88 1.55 22.13 -2.44
CA ALA A 88 2.86 22.37 -1.84
C ALA A 88 3.37 21.09 -1.16
N GLY A 89 4.39 20.45 -1.73
CA GLY A 89 4.97 19.26 -1.12
C GLY A 89 6.09 18.62 -1.93
N HIS A 90 5.89 18.32 -3.22
CA HIS A 90 6.85 17.50 -3.98
C HIS A 90 6.82 17.79 -5.50
N GLY A 91 7.55 18.82 -5.92
CA GLY A 91 7.93 19.09 -7.32
C GLY A 91 6.80 19.32 -8.33
N GLU A 92 7.18 19.62 -9.59
CA GLU A 92 6.24 19.72 -10.72
C GLU A 92 5.76 18.34 -11.21
N GLU A 93 6.49 17.28 -10.87
CA GLU A 93 6.28 15.93 -11.38
C GLU A 93 5.89 14.95 -10.26
N PRO A 94 4.60 14.60 -10.12
CA PRO A 94 4.13 13.71 -9.05
C PRO A 94 4.85 12.37 -9.06
N GLY A 95 5.46 12.03 -7.92
CA GLY A 95 6.19 10.78 -7.70
C GLY A 95 7.69 10.85 -8.03
N ALA A 96 8.18 11.90 -8.70
CA ALA A 96 9.58 12.01 -9.09
C ALA A 96 10.53 12.07 -7.88
N ASP A 97 10.16 12.80 -6.82
CA ASP A 97 11.02 12.95 -5.64
C ASP A 97 11.19 11.64 -4.86
N VAL A 98 10.12 10.89 -4.68
CA VAL A 98 10.18 9.57 -4.01
C VAL A 98 10.90 8.55 -4.88
N ALA A 99 10.72 8.57 -6.21
CA ALA A 99 11.48 7.72 -7.12
C ALA A 99 12.98 8.02 -7.05
N ARG A 100 13.37 9.30 -7.05
CA ARG A 100 14.77 9.72 -6.88
C ARG A 100 15.33 9.30 -5.54
N HIS A 101 14.55 9.42 -4.47
CA HIS A 101 14.94 8.95 -3.14
C HIS A 101 15.20 7.43 -3.14
N LEU A 102 14.28 6.64 -3.69
CA LEU A 102 14.43 5.18 -3.77
C LEU A 102 15.59 4.75 -4.68
N ALA A 103 15.81 5.44 -5.80
CA ALA A 103 16.94 5.19 -6.68
C ALA A 103 18.29 5.37 -5.97
N ARG A 104 18.40 6.36 -5.05
CA ARG A 104 19.60 6.54 -4.21
C ARG A 104 19.85 5.37 -3.24
N HIS A 105 18.81 4.60 -2.93
CA HIS A 105 18.90 3.37 -2.15
C HIS A 105 19.08 2.11 -3.02
N GLY A 106 19.34 2.26 -4.32
CA GLY A 106 19.57 1.15 -5.24
C GLY A 106 18.31 0.46 -5.76
N VAL A 107 17.13 1.05 -5.54
CA VAL A 107 15.85 0.48 -6.00
C VAL A 107 15.66 0.72 -7.49
N ARG A 108 15.32 -0.33 -8.26
CA ARG A 108 14.88 -0.20 -9.66
C ARG A 108 13.43 0.26 -9.70
N VAL A 109 13.22 1.57 -9.80
CA VAL A 109 11.90 2.19 -9.65
C VAL A 109 11.45 2.95 -10.89
N GLU A 110 10.20 2.74 -11.28
CA GLU A 110 9.50 3.51 -12.31
C GLU A 110 8.28 4.23 -11.70
N VAL A 111 7.93 5.40 -12.25
CA VAL A 111 6.72 6.14 -11.84
C VAL A 111 5.64 5.97 -12.89
N ARG A 112 4.47 5.52 -12.46
CA ARG A 112 3.26 5.45 -13.28
C ARG A 112 2.21 6.40 -12.75
N ARG A 113 1.65 7.20 -13.63
CA ARG A 113 0.51 8.09 -13.34
C ARG A 113 -0.72 7.55 -14.04
N LEU A 114 -1.82 7.45 -13.30
CA LEU A 114 -3.13 7.14 -13.85
C LEU A 114 -4.13 8.22 -13.43
N SER A 115 -5.11 8.47 -14.29
CA SER A 115 -6.33 9.16 -13.91
C SER A 115 -7.37 8.10 -13.57
N SER A 116 -8.10 8.27 -12.46
CA SER A 116 -9.22 7.40 -12.13
C SER A 116 -10.39 7.61 -13.09
N GLY A 117 -10.53 8.81 -13.67
CA GLY A 117 -11.73 9.21 -14.40
C GLY A 117 -13.00 9.07 -13.56
N GLY A 118 -12.91 9.29 -12.24
CA GLY A 118 -14.02 9.13 -11.30
C GLY A 118 -14.26 7.69 -10.82
N LYS A 119 -13.41 6.73 -11.19
CA LYS A 119 -13.48 5.34 -10.72
C LYS A 119 -12.89 5.19 -9.31
N ASP A 120 -13.21 4.08 -8.65
CA ASP A 120 -12.61 3.74 -7.36
C ASP A 120 -11.10 3.52 -7.49
N VAL A 121 -10.32 4.36 -6.79
CA VAL A 121 -8.86 4.34 -6.82
C VAL A 121 -8.28 3.05 -6.24
N GLY A 122 -8.94 2.43 -5.26
CA GLY A 122 -8.54 1.13 -4.71
C GLY A 122 -8.62 0.02 -5.75
N ARG A 123 -9.71 -0.05 -6.52
CA ARG A 123 -9.83 -0.99 -7.64
C ARG A 123 -8.83 -0.73 -8.75
N LEU A 124 -8.51 0.55 -9.02
CA LEU A 124 -7.48 0.89 -9.98
C LEU A 124 -6.09 0.42 -9.52
N LEU A 125 -5.77 0.59 -8.24
CA LEU A 125 -4.55 0.07 -7.61
C LEU A 125 -4.45 -1.45 -7.74
N LEU A 126 -5.53 -2.18 -7.40
CA LEU A 126 -5.58 -3.65 -7.53
C LEU A 126 -5.46 -4.11 -8.98
N SER A 127 -6.16 -3.45 -9.90
CA SER A 127 -6.07 -3.75 -11.34
C SER A 127 -4.66 -3.53 -11.86
N ARG A 128 -3.99 -2.45 -11.40
CA ARG A 128 -2.61 -2.19 -11.77
C ARG A 128 -1.66 -3.23 -11.19
N ALA A 129 -1.85 -3.62 -9.92
CA ALA A 129 -1.05 -4.66 -9.27
C ALA A 129 -1.12 -5.97 -10.04
N ALA A 130 -2.32 -6.40 -10.45
CA ALA A 130 -2.51 -7.57 -11.28
C ALA A 130 -1.80 -7.44 -12.64
N GLY A 131 -1.98 -6.32 -13.35
CA GLY A 131 -1.32 -6.06 -14.63
C GLY A 131 0.20 -5.83 -14.53
N PHE A 132 0.71 -5.51 -13.34
CA PHE A 132 2.14 -5.43 -13.05
C PHE A 132 2.71 -6.78 -12.62
N SER A 133 1.86 -7.77 -12.33
CA SER A 133 2.22 -8.99 -11.63
C SER A 133 2.97 -8.69 -10.33
N ALA A 134 2.40 -7.81 -9.51
CA ALA A 134 2.96 -7.44 -8.22
C ALA A 134 2.86 -8.63 -7.24
N ASP A 135 3.94 -8.90 -6.53
CA ASP A 135 3.97 -9.85 -5.42
C ASP A 135 3.58 -9.20 -4.09
N LEU A 136 3.67 -7.86 -4.03
CA LEU A 136 3.35 -7.06 -2.85
C LEU A 136 2.84 -5.68 -3.28
N ILE A 137 1.78 -5.21 -2.63
CA ILE A 137 1.38 -3.80 -2.64
C ILE A 137 1.91 -3.13 -1.37
N VAL A 138 2.56 -1.97 -1.51
CA VAL A 138 2.95 -1.11 -0.39
C VAL A 138 2.09 0.15 -0.43
N MET A 139 1.39 0.46 0.66
CA MET A 139 0.62 1.69 0.73
C MET A 139 0.53 2.24 2.16
N GLY A 140 0.38 3.55 2.28
CA GLY A 140 -0.06 4.17 3.53
C GLY A 140 -1.57 3.96 3.74
N ALA A 141 -2.01 3.91 4.98
CA ALA A 141 -3.43 3.93 5.31
C ALA A 141 -3.75 4.93 6.42
N TYR A 142 -5.01 5.38 6.46
CA TYR A 142 -5.55 6.25 7.53
C TYR A 142 -4.92 7.65 7.64
N GLY A 143 -4.46 8.20 6.52
CA GLY A 143 -4.05 9.61 6.41
C GLY A 143 -5.22 10.59 6.27
N HIS A 144 -4.92 11.87 6.53
CA HIS A 144 -5.87 12.99 6.62
C HIS A 144 -7.09 12.92 5.67
N SER A 145 -8.24 12.55 6.24
CA SER A 145 -9.44 13.39 6.26
C SER A 145 -9.78 13.65 7.72
N HIS A 146 -9.72 14.92 8.13
CA HIS A 146 -10.06 15.36 9.47
C HIS A 146 -11.52 15.03 9.80
N LEU A 147 -11.78 13.88 10.43
CA LEU A 147 -12.69 13.76 11.57
C LEU A 147 -12.57 12.36 12.18
N SER A 148 -12.54 12.37 13.49
CA SER A 148 -12.60 11.22 14.37
C SER A 148 -13.78 10.29 14.02
N GLU A 149 -13.54 9.00 14.22
CA GLU A 149 -14.50 7.92 14.52
C GLU A 149 -14.93 6.88 13.47
N TRP A 150 -14.95 7.09 12.14
CA TRP A 150 -15.49 6.04 11.22
C TRP A 150 -14.87 5.88 9.80
N ILE A 151 -13.71 6.48 9.52
CA ILE A 151 -13.22 6.62 8.12
C ILE A 151 -12.06 5.68 7.80
N PHE A 152 -12.36 4.47 7.34
CA PHE A 152 -11.47 3.80 6.38
C PHE A 152 -11.50 4.63 5.10
N GLY A 153 -10.36 5.17 4.65
CA GLY A 153 -10.28 5.78 3.32
C GLY A 153 -10.83 4.80 2.28
N GLY A 154 -11.61 5.28 1.30
CA GLY A 154 -12.28 4.44 0.31
C GLY A 154 -11.31 3.44 -0.36
N VAL A 155 -10.09 3.91 -0.64
CA VAL A 155 -8.98 3.10 -1.15
C VAL A 155 -8.61 1.95 -0.22
N THR A 156 -8.27 2.24 1.04
CA THR A 156 -7.86 1.22 2.01
C THR A 156 -8.94 0.17 2.22
N ARG A 157 -10.21 0.59 2.35
CA ARG A 157 -11.34 -0.34 2.51
C ARG A 157 -11.50 -1.25 1.30
N THR A 158 -11.47 -0.70 0.10
CA THR A 158 -11.56 -1.48 -1.13
C THR A 158 -10.39 -2.46 -1.23
N VAL A 159 -9.16 -2.01 -0.98
CA VAL A 159 -7.95 -2.84 -1.06
C VAL A 159 -7.98 -3.96 -0.03
N LEU A 160 -8.24 -3.67 1.24
CA LEU A 160 -8.34 -4.70 2.29
C LEU A 160 -9.45 -5.71 2.00
N ARG A 161 -10.56 -5.30 1.36
CA ARG A 161 -11.66 -6.20 1.04
C ARG A 161 -11.44 -7.03 -0.23
N GLU A 162 -10.72 -6.51 -1.22
CA GLU A 162 -10.70 -7.09 -2.57
C GLU A 162 -9.33 -7.64 -2.97
N ALA A 163 -8.24 -7.34 -2.24
CA ALA A 163 -6.90 -7.76 -2.64
C ALA A 163 -6.70 -9.28 -2.61
N GLU A 164 -6.17 -9.79 -3.72
CA GLU A 164 -5.73 -11.19 -3.89
C GLU A 164 -4.20 -11.33 -3.76
N PHE A 165 -3.50 -10.27 -3.35
CA PHE A 165 -2.05 -10.21 -3.16
C PHE A 165 -1.73 -9.72 -1.74
N PRO A 166 -0.54 -10.05 -1.20
CA PRO A 166 -0.03 -9.43 0.02
C PRO A 166 -0.03 -7.90 -0.05
N ILE A 167 -0.36 -7.24 1.06
CA ILE A 167 -0.30 -5.79 1.20
C ILE A 167 0.50 -5.42 2.44
N LEU A 168 1.54 -4.60 2.30
CA LEU A 168 2.19 -3.92 3.41
C LEU A 168 1.53 -2.56 3.62
N ILE A 169 1.08 -2.32 4.84
CA ILE A 169 0.43 -1.08 5.26
C ILE A 169 1.18 -0.45 6.45
N SER A 170 1.45 0.84 6.34
CA SER A 170 1.93 1.66 7.47
C SER A 170 1.02 2.85 7.75
N ARG A 171 1.13 3.35 8.98
CA ARG A 171 0.46 4.55 9.51
C ARG A 171 1.50 5.47 10.14
#